data_AF-A0A9J7BJH1-F1
#
_entry.id   AF-A0A9J7BJH1-F1
#
_cell.length_a   1.000
_cell.length_b   1.000
_cell.length_c   1.000
_cell.angle_alpha   90.00
_cell.angle_beta   90.00
_cell.angle_gamma   90.00
#
_symmetry.space_group_name_H-M   'P 1'
#
loop_
_entity.id
_entity.type
_entity.pdbx_description
1 polymer ?
#
loop_
_entity_poly.entity_id
_entity_poly.type
_entity_poly.pdbx_seq_one_letter_code
_entity_poly.pdbx_strand_id
1 'polypeptide(L)'
;MTSSTSAPVKPRSRKRLVLAVLKWAGIGVASLWLLLVLMLVVLRWIDPPTTAVHMQRRVQSWFSDKPYRERYEFVPLKQISLNLQHAVIAAEDARFYQHHGFDWNQIEIATDEAMEGGRRRGASTITQQLVKNLFFGTGRSVLRKGAEFTLVPVAELVLGKQRILELYLNVVEWGPGVYGADAACRSWYGTWARNIDAQRAARLAAILPAPLRRHPERMNNYAGIILERERQMGW
;
A
#
# COMPACT_ATOMS: atom_id res chain seq x y z
N MET A 1 75.97 -0.95 15.54
CA MET A 1 74.91 -1.67 14.80
C MET A 1 73.96 -2.30 15.81
N THR A 2 72.80 -1.71 16.05
CA THR A 2 71.73 -2.34 16.84
C THR A 2 70.43 -2.11 16.10
N SER A 3 69.99 -3.13 15.36
CA SER A 3 68.75 -3.18 14.61
C SER A 3 67.55 -3.32 15.56
N SER A 4 66.73 -2.27 15.65
CA SER A 4 65.44 -2.33 16.33
C SER A 4 64.38 -2.94 15.41
N THR A 5 63.96 -4.18 15.68
CA THR A 5 62.85 -4.83 14.99
C THR A 5 61.53 -4.35 15.59
N SER A 6 60.83 -3.44 14.90
CA SER A 6 59.48 -3.01 15.29
C SER A 6 58.46 -4.09 14.93
N ALA A 7 57.71 -4.59 15.92
CA ALA A 7 56.63 -5.54 15.70
C ALA A 7 55.44 -4.87 14.95
N PRO A 8 54.77 -5.57 14.01
CA PRO A 8 53.65 -4.99 13.28
C PRO A 8 52.41 -4.88 14.17
N VAL A 9 51.89 -3.66 14.34
CA VAL A 9 50.63 -3.39 15.05
C VAL A 9 49.46 -4.00 14.27
N LYS A 10 48.89 -5.10 14.79
CA LYS A 10 47.73 -5.77 14.16
C LYS A 10 46.50 -4.86 14.14
N PRO A 11 45.71 -4.82 13.04
CA PRO A 11 44.55 -3.94 12.90
C PRO A 11 43.33 -4.49 13.64
N ARG A 12 43.37 -4.50 14.98
CA ARG A 12 42.26 -4.97 15.83
C ARG A 12 41.12 -3.94 15.97
N SER A 13 41.37 -2.64 15.71
CA SER A 13 40.37 -1.57 15.93
C SER A 13 39.30 -1.47 14.84
N ARG A 14 39.68 -1.64 13.55
CA ARG A 14 38.73 -1.54 12.42
C ARG A 14 37.65 -2.62 12.45
N LYS A 15 37.98 -3.86 12.81
CA LYS A 15 36.99 -4.95 12.94
C LYS A 15 35.98 -4.67 14.06
N ARG A 16 36.44 -4.17 15.21
CA ARG A 16 35.56 -3.79 16.33
C ARG A 16 34.65 -2.61 15.99
N LEU A 17 35.18 -1.61 15.26
CA LEU A 17 34.38 -0.49 14.77
C LEU A 17 33.30 -0.93 13.79
N VAL A 18 33.64 -1.76 12.80
CA VAL A 18 32.66 -2.29 11.84
C VAL A 18 31.58 -3.11 12.54
N LEU A 19 31.96 -3.98 13.48
CA LEU A 19 30.99 -4.76 14.27
C LEU A 19 30.09 -3.86 15.12
N ALA A 20 30.62 -2.78 15.70
CA ALA A 20 29.83 -1.81 16.45
C ALA A 20 28.84 -1.08 15.54
N VAL A 21 29.26 -0.62 14.36
CA VAL A 21 28.38 0.02 13.37
C VAL A 21 27.28 -0.92 12.91
N LEU A 22 27.61 -2.17 12.58
CA LEU A 22 26.62 -3.18 12.18
C LEU A 22 25.62 -3.47 13.30
N LYS A 23 26.09 -3.56 14.56
CA LYS A 23 25.22 -3.74 15.73
C LYS A 23 24.24 -2.57 15.87
N TRP A 24 24.73 -1.33 15.83
CA TRP A 24 23.87 -0.15 15.97
C TRP A 24 22.92 0.03 14.78
N ALA A 25 23.36 -0.28 13.56
CA ALA A 25 22.49 -0.32 12.39
C ALA A 25 21.38 -1.36 12.55
N GLY A 26 21.71 -2.57 13.01
CA GLY A 26 20.75 -3.63 13.30
C GLY A 26 19.73 -3.22 14.38
N ILE A 27 20.19 -2.61 15.47
CA ILE A 27 19.31 -2.06 16.51
C ILE A 27 18.38 -0.99 15.91
N GLY A 28 18.91 -0.06 15.11
CA GLY A 28 18.11 0.98 14.46
C GLY A 28 17.02 0.41 13.56
N VAL A 29 17.33 -0.59 12.73
CA VAL A 29 16.36 -1.27 11.87
C VAL A 29 15.30 -1.99 12.70
N ALA A 30 15.69 -2.70 13.76
CA ALA A 30 14.76 -3.40 14.64
C ALA A 30 13.84 -2.43 15.40
N SER A 31 14.38 -1.31 15.91
CA SER A 31 13.61 -0.26 16.57
C SER A 31 12.62 0.41 15.61
N LEU A 32 13.02 0.70 14.37
CA LEU A 32 12.13 1.22 13.35
C LEU A 32 11.02 0.22 13.02
N TRP A 33 11.36 -1.05 12.85
CA TRP A 33 10.37 -2.10 12.60
C TRP A 33 9.37 -2.22 13.74
N LEU A 34 9.85 -2.22 14.99
CA LEU A 34 8.99 -2.25 16.17
C LEU A 34 8.06 -1.03 16.24
N LEU A 35 8.57 0.16 15.91
CA LEU A 35 7.76 1.37 15.82
C LEU A 35 6.62 1.20 14.80
N LEU A 36 6.90 0.65 13.61
CA LEU A 36 5.87 0.40 12.59
C LEU A 36 4.82 -0.62 13.08
N VAL A 37 5.24 -1.66 13.81
CA VAL A 37 4.32 -2.61 14.44
C VAL A 37 3.44 -1.94 15.49
N LEU A 38 4.01 -1.10 16.35
CA LEU A 38 3.24 -0.33 17.33
C LEU A 38 2.25 0.62 16.65
N MET A 39 2.66 1.25 15.54
CA MET A 39 1.74 2.05 14.72
C MET A 39 0.59 1.21 14.16
N LEU A 40 0.83 -0.01 13.65
CA LEU A 40 -0.24 -0.91 13.21
C LEU A 40 -1.21 -1.25 14.35
N VAL A 41 -0.71 -1.46 15.57
CA VAL A 41 -1.54 -1.67 16.75
C VAL A 41 -2.41 -0.45 17.04
N VAL A 42 -1.84 0.76 17.02
CA VAL A 42 -2.61 2.01 17.17
C VAL A 42 -3.67 2.15 16.08
N LEU A 43 -3.32 1.87 14.82
CA LEU A 43 -4.22 1.97 13.67
C LEU A 43 -5.40 1.00 13.71
N ARG A 44 -5.37 -0.01 14.59
CA ARG A 44 -6.53 -0.87 14.85
C ARG A 44 -7.73 -0.08 15.36
N TRP A 45 -7.49 0.97 16.14
CA TRP A 45 -8.55 1.75 16.80
C TRP A 45 -8.57 3.22 16.40
N ILE A 46 -7.44 3.76 15.95
CA ILE A 46 -7.30 5.18 15.63
C ILE A 46 -7.08 5.32 14.13
N ASP A 47 -7.81 6.25 13.51
CA ASP A 47 -7.69 6.54 12.09
C ASP A 47 -6.40 7.31 11.81
N PRO A 48 -5.69 7.01 10.71
CA PRO A 48 -4.44 7.70 10.39
C PRO A 48 -4.73 9.18 10.05
N PRO A 49 -4.15 10.16 10.75
CA PRO A 49 -4.34 11.58 10.39
C PRO A 49 -3.65 11.93 9.07
N THR A 50 -2.64 11.15 8.66
CA THR A 50 -1.88 11.28 7.42
C THR A 50 -1.19 9.94 7.13
N THR A 51 -0.68 9.77 5.89
CA THR A 51 0.07 8.57 5.48
C THR A 51 1.39 8.94 4.80
N ALA A 52 2.29 7.95 4.60
CA ALA A 52 3.54 8.18 3.89
C ALA A 52 3.32 8.72 2.45
N VAL A 53 2.25 8.28 1.78
CA VAL A 53 1.90 8.81 0.45
C VAL A 53 1.45 10.28 0.52
N HIS A 54 0.65 10.65 1.52
CA HIS A 54 0.23 12.05 1.70
C HIS A 54 1.46 12.95 1.94
N MET A 55 2.37 12.51 2.82
CA MET A 55 3.62 13.22 3.10
C MET A 55 4.50 13.33 1.84
N GLN A 56 4.68 12.24 1.11
CA GLN A 56 5.46 12.22 -0.13
C GLN A 56 4.91 13.22 -1.15
N ARG A 57 3.59 13.26 -1.33
CA ARG A 57 2.91 14.14 -2.28
C ARG A 57 2.99 15.61 -1.88
N ARG A 58 2.85 15.89 -0.58
CA ARG A 58 3.05 17.22 -0.02
C ARG A 58 4.46 17.73 -0.26
N VAL A 59 5.48 16.91 0.00
CA VAL A 59 6.88 17.26 -0.27
C VAL A 59 7.12 17.48 -1.77
N GLN A 60 6.61 16.60 -2.64
CA GLN A 60 6.70 16.77 -4.10
C GLN A 60 6.06 18.08 -4.58
N SER A 61 4.96 18.51 -3.96
CA SER A 61 4.30 19.77 -4.31
C SER A 61 5.13 21.01 -3.97
N TRP A 62 6.01 20.96 -2.96
CA TRP A 62 6.91 22.08 -2.67
C TRP A 62 7.98 22.29 -3.73
N PHE A 63 8.32 21.24 -4.47
CA PHE A 63 9.29 21.28 -5.56
C PHE A 63 8.64 21.38 -6.94
N SER A 64 7.32 21.53 -7.01
CA SER A 64 6.60 21.70 -8.28
C SER A 64 5.74 22.94 -8.24
N ASP A 65 5.73 23.74 -9.31
CA ASP A 65 4.94 24.98 -9.41
C ASP A 65 3.43 24.74 -9.56
N LYS A 66 2.95 23.54 -9.17
CA LYS A 66 1.53 23.15 -9.29
C LYS A 66 0.87 23.25 -7.92
N PRO A 67 -0.28 23.95 -7.80
CA PRO A 67 -1.01 24.00 -6.55
C PRO A 67 -1.50 22.60 -6.17
N TYR A 68 -1.07 22.11 -5.02
CA TYR A 68 -1.53 20.85 -4.44
C TYR A 68 -2.59 21.13 -3.38
N ARG A 69 -3.82 20.67 -3.64
CA ARG A 69 -4.92 20.69 -2.67
C ARG A 69 -5.24 19.27 -2.28
N GLU A 70 -4.91 18.93 -1.05
CA GLU A 70 -5.25 17.66 -0.45
C GLU A 70 -6.72 17.65 -0.03
N ARG A 71 -7.46 16.65 -0.50
CA ARG A 71 -8.79 16.30 -0.02
C ARG A 71 -8.68 14.91 0.60
N TYR A 72 -8.72 14.89 1.93
CA TYR A 72 -8.68 13.67 2.71
C TYR A 72 -9.83 13.70 3.72
N GLU A 73 -10.71 12.72 3.63
CA GLU A 73 -11.83 12.55 4.55
C GLU A 73 -11.94 11.07 4.89
N PHE A 74 -11.69 10.75 6.17
CA PHE A 74 -11.83 9.40 6.67
C PHE A 74 -13.29 9.15 7.06
N VAL A 75 -13.90 8.11 6.49
CA VAL A 75 -15.24 7.66 6.87
C VAL A 75 -15.21 6.20 7.30
N PRO A 76 -16.00 5.80 8.32
CA PRO A 76 -16.13 4.40 8.69
C PRO A 76 -16.58 3.51 7.53
N LEU A 77 -16.16 2.25 7.49
CA LEU A 77 -16.46 1.30 6.40
C LEU A 77 -17.97 1.17 6.14
N LYS A 78 -18.77 1.20 7.21
CA LYS A 78 -20.25 1.17 7.12
C LYS A 78 -20.87 2.37 6.39
N GLN A 79 -20.12 3.46 6.21
CA GLN A 79 -20.53 4.63 5.42
C GLN A 79 -20.02 4.57 3.97
N ILE A 80 -19.34 3.49 3.59
CA ILE A 80 -18.94 3.21 2.23
C ILE A 80 -19.88 2.15 1.67
N SER A 81 -20.53 2.43 0.54
CA SER A 81 -21.46 1.50 -0.12
C SER A 81 -20.81 0.13 -0.33
N LEU A 82 -21.56 -0.94 -0.11
CA LEU A 82 -21.12 -2.31 -0.42
C LEU A 82 -20.71 -2.45 -1.88
N ASN A 83 -21.37 -1.73 -2.79
CA ASN A 83 -20.98 -1.68 -4.21
C ASN A 83 -19.52 -1.25 -4.39
N LEU A 84 -19.05 -0.24 -3.64
CA LEU A 84 -17.67 0.21 -3.75
C LEU A 84 -16.69 -0.74 -3.06
N GLN A 85 -17.09 -1.31 -1.91
CA GLN A 85 -16.28 -2.30 -1.23
C GLN A 85 -16.04 -3.53 -2.12
N HIS A 86 -17.12 -4.08 -2.69
CA HIS A 86 -17.10 -5.20 -3.62
C HIS A 86 -16.28 -4.89 -4.86
N ALA A 87 -16.50 -3.73 -5.48
CA ALA A 87 -15.82 -3.37 -6.72
C ALA A 87 -14.30 -3.29 -6.52
N VAL A 88 -13.87 -2.74 -5.39
CA VAL A 88 -12.45 -2.64 -5.03
C VAL A 88 -11.86 -4.02 -4.77
N ILE A 89 -12.55 -4.88 -4.02
CA ILE A 89 -12.07 -6.25 -3.78
C ILE A 89 -11.98 -7.02 -5.10
N ALA A 90 -13.01 -7.00 -5.93
CA ALA A 90 -13.01 -7.70 -7.23
C ALA A 90 -11.96 -7.16 -8.22
N ALA A 91 -11.63 -5.86 -8.13
CA ALA A 91 -10.63 -5.22 -8.99
C ALA A 91 -9.19 -5.51 -8.53
N GLU A 92 -8.91 -5.35 -7.23
CA GLU A 92 -7.55 -5.32 -6.68
C GLU A 92 -7.13 -6.66 -6.05
N ASP A 93 -8.08 -7.42 -5.47
CA ASP A 93 -7.78 -8.59 -4.64
C ASP A 93 -9.00 -9.51 -4.46
N ALA A 94 -9.40 -10.22 -5.52
CA ALA A 94 -10.65 -10.98 -5.53
C ALA A 94 -10.74 -12.08 -4.44
N ARG A 95 -9.61 -12.51 -3.89
CA ARG A 95 -9.55 -13.49 -2.81
C ARG A 95 -9.22 -12.87 -1.46
N PHE A 96 -9.44 -11.57 -1.29
CA PHE A 96 -9.05 -10.81 -0.09
C PHE A 96 -9.39 -11.50 1.23
N TYR A 97 -10.58 -12.09 1.35
CA TYR A 97 -11.02 -12.78 2.58
C TYR A 97 -10.48 -14.21 2.74
N GLN A 98 -9.86 -14.79 1.71
CA GLN A 98 -9.41 -16.18 1.67
C GLN A 98 -7.92 -16.33 2.00
N HIS A 99 -7.15 -15.25 2.04
CA HIS A 99 -5.72 -15.28 2.33
C HIS A 99 -5.35 -14.40 3.53
N HIS A 100 -4.13 -14.56 4.05
CA HIS A 100 -3.59 -13.77 5.16
C HIS A 100 -2.48 -12.83 4.68
N GLY A 101 -2.85 -11.87 3.83
CA GLY A 101 -1.96 -10.80 3.37
C GLY A 101 -1.20 -11.08 2.08
N PHE A 102 -0.87 -12.34 1.77
CA PHE A 102 -0.30 -12.73 0.48
C PHE A 102 -1.20 -13.72 -0.21
N ASP A 103 -1.52 -13.44 -1.47
CA ASP A 103 -2.25 -14.36 -2.33
C ASP A 103 -1.22 -15.22 -3.11
N TRP A 104 -0.85 -16.36 -2.53
CA TRP A 104 0.16 -17.25 -3.11
C TRP A 104 -0.26 -17.83 -4.46
N ASN A 105 -1.55 -18.18 -4.63
CA ASN A 105 -2.03 -18.74 -5.90
C ASN A 105 -2.01 -17.68 -7.00
N GLN A 106 -2.40 -16.43 -6.71
CA GLN A 106 -2.30 -15.34 -7.70
C GLN A 106 -0.85 -14.98 -8.02
N ILE A 107 0.06 -15.11 -7.04
CA ILE A 107 1.49 -14.94 -7.30
C ILE A 107 2.02 -16.04 -8.23
N GLU A 108 1.64 -17.30 -8.01
CA GLU A 108 2.00 -18.42 -8.87
C GLU A 108 1.47 -18.23 -10.30
N ILE A 109 0.15 -18.00 -10.44
CA ILE A 109 -0.49 -17.73 -11.74
C ILE A 109 0.18 -16.56 -12.46
N ALA A 110 0.43 -15.44 -11.76
CA ALA A 110 1.07 -14.27 -12.37
C ALA A 110 2.54 -14.52 -12.75
N THR A 111 3.22 -15.45 -12.08
CA THR A 111 4.59 -15.85 -12.39
C THR A 111 4.61 -16.73 -13.63
N ASP A 112 3.71 -17.71 -13.70
CA ASP A 112 3.58 -18.60 -14.85
C ASP A 112 3.20 -17.82 -16.12
N GLU A 113 2.19 -16.95 -16.05
CA GLU A 113 1.81 -16.06 -17.17
C GLU A 113 2.99 -15.21 -17.64
N ALA A 114 3.84 -14.75 -16.72
CA ALA A 114 5.01 -13.94 -17.06
C ALA A 114 6.15 -14.78 -17.68
N MET A 115 6.30 -16.04 -17.29
CA MET A 115 7.28 -16.97 -17.86
C MET A 115 6.87 -17.42 -19.26
N GLU A 116 5.57 -17.51 -19.54
CA GLU A 116 5.01 -17.81 -20.86
C GLU A 116 5.03 -16.62 -21.84
N GLY A 117 5.66 -15.49 -21.46
CA GLY A 117 5.76 -14.29 -22.30
C GLY A 117 4.54 -13.37 -22.25
N GLY A 118 3.58 -13.66 -21.36
CA GLY A 118 2.44 -12.81 -21.07
C GLY A 118 2.83 -11.49 -20.40
N ARG A 119 1.88 -10.55 -20.38
CA ARG A 119 2.10 -9.24 -19.76
C ARG A 119 2.13 -9.40 -18.24
N ARG A 120 3.25 -9.08 -17.59
CA ARG A 120 3.38 -9.07 -16.12
C ARG A 120 2.24 -8.29 -15.46
N ARG A 121 1.33 -8.99 -14.81
CA ARG A 121 0.29 -8.41 -13.96
C ARG A 121 0.84 -8.18 -12.55
N GLY A 122 0.33 -7.16 -11.86
CA GLY A 122 0.68 -6.94 -10.46
C GLY A 122 -0.13 -7.87 -9.57
N ALA A 123 0.53 -8.73 -8.81
CA ALA A 123 -0.10 -9.64 -7.84
C ALA A 123 -0.05 -9.11 -6.40
N SER A 124 -0.18 -7.79 -6.21
CA SER A 124 -0.14 -7.20 -4.86
C SER A 124 -1.54 -7.10 -4.25
N THR A 125 -1.73 -7.75 -3.11
CA THR A 125 -2.98 -7.77 -2.34
C THR A 125 -3.33 -6.39 -1.77
N ILE A 126 -4.59 -6.22 -1.34
CA ILE A 126 -5.05 -5.00 -0.65
C ILE A 126 -4.17 -4.70 0.57
N THR A 127 -3.81 -5.72 1.36
CA THR A 127 -2.99 -5.53 2.56
C THR A 127 -1.56 -5.10 2.24
N GLN A 128 -0.94 -5.68 1.21
CA GLN A 128 0.38 -5.23 0.74
C GLN A 128 0.33 -3.77 0.29
N GLN A 129 -0.70 -3.42 -0.46
CA GLN A 129 -0.89 -2.05 -0.93
C GLN A 129 -1.15 -1.09 0.24
N LEU A 130 -1.93 -1.47 1.25
CA LEU A 130 -2.17 -0.68 2.44
C LEU A 130 -0.86 -0.38 3.18
N VAL A 131 -0.07 -1.41 3.52
CA VAL A 131 1.22 -1.26 4.21
C VAL A 131 2.17 -0.34 3.44
N LYS A 132 2.21 -0.49 2.11
CA LYS A 132 2.97 0.40 1.22
C LYS A 132 2.51 1.86 1.34
N ASN A 133 1.20 2.12 1.27
CA ASN A 133 0.66 3.47 1.33
C ASN A 133 0.86 4.13 2.71
N LEU A 134 0.70 3.36 3.79
CA LEU A 134 0.87 3.84 5.16
C LEU A 134 2.31 4.25 5.45
N PHE A 135 3.30 3.41 5.09
CA PHE A 135 4.66 3.53 5.64
C PHE A 135 5.78 3.82 4.65
N PHE A 136 5.61 3.52 3.36
CA PHE A 136 6.76 3.46 2.44
C PHE A 136 6.63 4.30 1.16
N GLY A 137 5.45 4.82 0.84
CA GLY A 137 5.24 5.65 -0.35
C GLY A 137 5.20 4.85 -1.67
N THR A 138 5.29 5.55 -2.80
CA THR A 138 4.97 5.00 -4.13
C THR A 138 6.15 4.38 -4.90
N GLY A 139 7.40 4.61 -4.49
CA GLY A 139 8.60 4.21 -5.26
C GLY A 139 8.88 2.71 -5.24
N ARG A 140 9.34 2.08 -6.34
CA ARG A 140 9.67 0.64 -6.34
C ARG A 140 11.02 0.39 -5.67
N SER A 141 11.08 -0.50 -4.68
CA SER A 141 12.32 -0.88 -3.99
C SER A 141 12.25 -2.33 -3.51
N VAL A 142 13.31 -3.10 -3.74
CA VAL A 142 13.45 -4.50 -3.29
C VAL A 142 13.57 -4.56 -1.76
N LEU A 143 14.37 -3.67 -1.18
CA LEU A 143 14.50 -3.56 0.29
C LEU A 143 13.15 -3.24 0.93
N ARG A 144 12.37 -2.31 0.34
CA ARG A 144 11.00 -2.05 0.78
C ARG A 144 10.14 -3.29 0.68
N LYS A 145 10.22 -4.03 -0.43
CA LYS A 145 9.43 -5.26 -0.61
C LYS A 145 9.78 -6.33 0.44
N GLY A 146 11.04 -6.41 0.85
CA GLY A 146 11.47 -7.23 2.00
C GLY A 146 10.86 -6.76 3.32
N ALA A 147 10.80 -5.45 3.57
CA ALA A 147 10.14 -4.91 4.76
C ALA A 147 8.62 -5.18 4.76
N GLU A 148 7.93 -4.97 3.63
CA GLU A 148 6.51 -5.33 3.45
C GLU A 148 6.26 -6.80 3.80
N PHE A 149 7.17 -7.71 3.42
CA PHE A 149 7.06 -9.14 3.72
C PHE A 149 6.91 -9.43 5.22
N THR A 150 7.57 -8.64 6.07
CA THR A 150 7.49 -8.79 7.52
C THR A 150 6.29 -8.10 8.15
N LEU A 151 5.84 -6.96 7.60
CA LEU A 151 4.76 -6.15 8.19
C LEU A 151 3.37 -6.59 7.76
N VAL A 152 3.21 -7.15 6.55
CA VAL A 152 1.91 -7.58 6.03
C VAL A 152 1.24 -8.66 6.90
N PRO A 153 1.94 -9.72 7.34
CA PRO A 153 1.35 -10.71 8.23
C PRO A 153 0.96 -10.12 9.59
N VAL A 154 1.76 -9.17 10.10
CA VAL A 154 1.45 -8.45 11.33
C VAL A 154 0.21 -7.58 11.16
N ALA A 155 0.08 -6.88 10.03
CA ALA A 155 -1.09 -6.07 9.72
C ALA A 155 -2.36 -6.93 9.64
N GLU A 156 -2.30 -8.10 9.00
CA GLU A 156 -3.42 -9.07 8.96
C GLU A 156 -3.85 -9.51 10.35
N LEU A 157 -2.89 -9.89 11.20
CA LEU A 157 -3.15 -10.36 12.55
C LEU A 157 -3.74 -9.25 13.43
N VAL A 158 -3.14 -8.06 13.39
CA VAL A 158 -3.48 -6.96 14.30
C VAL A 158 -4.73 -6.23 13.86
N LEU A 159 -4.90 -5.91 12.57
CA LEU A 159 -6.02 -5.11 12.09
C LEU A 159 -7.26 -5.97 11.80
N GLY A 160 -7.07 -7.16 11.23
CA GLY A 160 -8.16 -7.96 10.68
C GLY A 160 -8.76 -7.37 9.39
N LYS A 161 -9.50 -8.20 8.65
CA LYS A 161 -9.92 -7.89 7.27
C LYS A 161 -10.80 -6.65 7.12
N GLN A 162 -11.77 -6.46 8.00
CA GLN A 162 -12.66 -5.30 7.93
C GLN A 162 -11.90 -3.98 8.13
N ARG A 163 -11.04 -3.90 9.15
CA ARG A 163 -10.24 -2.69 9.41
C ARG A 163 -9.21 -2.46 8.32
N ILE A 164 -8.61 -3.51 7.75
CA ILE A 164 -7.73 -3.38 6.58
C ILE A 164 -8.45 -2.76 5.40
N LEU A 165 -9.64 -3.25 5.07
CA LEU A 165 -10.43 -2.71 3.96
C LEU A 165 -10.84 -1.26 4.22
N GLU A 166 -11.28 -0.95 5.45
CA GLU A 166 -11.63 0.40 5.88
C GLU A 166 -10.45 1.38 5.72
N LEU A 167 -9.29 1.02 6.27
CA LEU A 167 -8.09 1.82 6.16
C LEU A 167 -7.68 1.97 4.69
N TYR A 168 -7.68 0.88 3.92
CA TYR A 168 -7.31 0.90 2.51
C TYR A 168 -8.19 1.87 1.71
N LEU A 169 -9.51 1.74 1.81
CA LEU A 169 -10.45 2.58 1.06
C LEU A 169 -10.31 4.07 1.41
N ASN A 170 -9.90 4.38 2.64
CA ASN A 170 -9.67 5.75 3.09
C ASN A 170 -8.26 6.27 2.74
N VAL A 171 -7.24 5.42 2.72
CA VAL A 171 -5.83 5.84 2.56
C VAL A 171 -5.39 5.93 1.11
N VAL A 172 -5.94 5.11 0.20
CA VAL A 172 -5.48 5.11 -1.19
C VAL A 172 -5.78 6.42 -1.91
N GLU A 173 -4.90 6.75 -2.86
CA GLU A 173 -5.04 7.90 -3.74
C GLU A 173 -5.99 7.53 -4.90
N TRP A 174 -7.11 8.24 -5.00
CA TRP A 174 -8.15 8.06 -6.04
C TRP A 174 -8.05 9.09 -7.16
N GLY A 175 -7.00 9.92 -7.15
CA GLY A 175 -6.78 11.00 -8.10
C GLY A 175 -5.77 12.00 -7.54
N PRO A 176 -5.31 12.98 -8.33
CA PRO A 176 -4.36 13.98 -7.87
C PRO A 176 -4.86 14.71 -6.61
N GLY A 177 -4.25 14.45 -5.46
CA GLY A 177 -4.62 15.06 -4.19
C GLY A 177 -5.95 14.60 -3.58
N VAL A 178 -6.54 13.50 -4.08
CA VAL A 178 -7.81 12.95 -3.57
C VAL A 178 -7.54 11.62 -2.88
N TYR A 179 -7.70 11.59 -1.56
CA TYR A 179 -7.47 10.42 -0.73
C TYR A 179 -8.76 10.05 0.01
N GLY A 180 -9.08 8.77 -0.05
CA GLY A 180 -10.27 8.21 0.58
C GLY A 180 -11.50 8.16 -0.31
N ALA A 181 -12.28 7.10 -0.08
CA ALA A 181 -13.43 6.74 -0.90
C ALA A 181 -14.51 7.83 -0.95
N ASP A 182 -14.80 8.50 0.17
CA ASP A 182 -15.81 9.57 0.21
C ASP A 182 -15.36 10.81 -0.55
N ALA A 183 -14.11 11.25 -0.31
CA ALA A 183 -13.51 12.34 -1.08
C ALA A 183 -13.46 12.04 -2.58
N ALA A 184 -13.23 10.78 -2.97
CA ALA A 184 -13.26 10.32 -4.35
C ALA A 184 -14.67 10.40 -4.95
N CYS A 185 -15.68 9.87 -4.26
CA CYS A 185 -17.07 9.89 -4.73
C CYS A 185 -17.57 11.34 -4.90
N ARG A 186 -17.23 12.22 -3.97
CA ARG A 186 -17.57 13.66 -4.06
C ARG A 186 -16.84 14.33 -5.21
N SER A 187 -15.54 14.06 -5.39
CA SER A 187 -14.72 14.69 -6.42
C SER A 187 -15.11 14.27 -7.84
N TRP A 188 -15.47 13.00 -8.05
CA TRP A 188 -15.74 12.45 -9.38
C TRP A 188 -17.22 12.47 -9.77
N TYR A 189 -18.13 12.31 -8.80
CA TYR A 189 -19.56 12.11 -9.08
C TYR A 189 -20.48 13.03 -8.28
N GLY A 190 -19.94 13.88 -7.41
CA GLY A 190 -20.76 14.75 -6.54
C GLY A 190 -21.67 13.98 -5.59
N THR A 191 -21.33 12.74 -5.26
CA THR A 191 -22.14 11.87 -4.37
C THR A 191 -21.33 11.42 -3.16
N TRP A 192 -22.04 10.94 -2.14
CA TRP A 192 -21.46 10.34 -0.94
C TRP A 192 -21.04 8.90 -1.21
N ALA A 193 -19.98 8.41 -0.57
CA ALA A 193 -19.53 7.02 -0.72
C ALA A 193 -20.61 6.00 -0.34
N ARG A 194 -21.50 6.33 0.60
CA ARG A 194 -22.67 5.51 0.95
C ARG A 194 -23.70 5.35 -0.17
N ASN A 195 -23.73 6.28 -1.13
CA ASN A 195 -24.79 6.39 -2.14
C ASN A 195 -24.32 6.07 -3.55
N ILE A 196 -23.08 5.60 -3.73
CA ILE A 196 -22.55 5.25 -5.05
C ILE A 196 -23.18 3.95 -5.58
N ASP A 197 -23.64 3.99 -6.83
CA ASP A 197 -24.18 2.83 -7.54
C ASP A 197 -23.06 1.90 -8.04
N ALA A 198 -23.42 0.66 -8.40
CA ALA A 198 -22.49 -0.37 -8.82
C ALA A 198 -21.64 0.02 -10.05
N GLN A 199 -22.24 0.68 -11.04
CA GLN A 199 -21.52 1.08 -12.26
C GLN A 199 -20.46 2.15 -11.96
N ARG A 200 -20.83 3.18 -11.19
CA ARG A 200 -19.90 4.23 -10.77
C ARG A 200 -18.82 3.69 -9.85
N ALA A 201 -19.17 2.77 -8.95
CA ALA A 201 -18.24 2.08 -8.05
C ALA A 201 -17.19 1.26 -8.84
N ALA A 202 -17.63 0.44 -9.79
CA ALA A 202 -16.74 -0.35 -10.65
C ALA A 202 -15.80 0.53 -11.49
N ARG A 203 -16.29 1.64 -12.05
CA ARG A 203 -15.45 2.63 -12.76
C ARG A 203 -14.42 3.28 -11.83
N LEU A 204 -14.79 3.53 -10.58
CA LEU A 204 -13.89 4.12 -9.58
C LEU A 204 -12.84 3.12 -9.11
N ALA A 205 -13.20 1.86 -8.90
CA ALA A 205 -12.22 0.80 -8.59
C ALA A 205 -11.21 0.62 -9.74
N ALA A 206 -11.67 0.70 -11.00
CA ALA A 206 -10.81 0.53 -12.18
C ALA A 206 -9.67 1.58 -12.33
N ILE A 207 -9.75 2.72 -11.63
CA ILE A 207 -8.70 3.74 -11.70
C ILE A 207 -7.53 3.47 -10.73
N LEU A 208 -7.72 2.67 -9.67
CA LEU A 208 -6.74 2.42 -8.60
C LEU A 208 -5.36 1.92 -9.08
N PRO A 209 -5.23 1.15 -10.19
CA PRO A 209 -3.90 0.78 -10.68
C PRO A 209 -3.08 1.96 -11.21
N ALA A 210 -3.72 3.07 -11.60
CA ALA A 210 -3.06 4.27 -12.12
C ALA A 210 -3.91 5.54 -11.88
N PRO A 211 -4.13 5.96 -10.63
CA PRO A 211 -5.14 6.97 -10.26
C PRO A 211 -4.79 8.37 -10.76
N LEU A 212 -3.51 8.64 -11.02
CA LEU A 212 -3.07 9.92 -11.59
C LEU A 212 -3.23 10.00 -13.12
N ARG A 213 -3.51 8.89 -13.79
CA ARG A 213 -3.57 8.80 -15.26
C ARG A 213 -4.94 8.37 -15.79
N ARG A 214 -5.70 7.63 -14.98
CA ARG A 214 -7.01 7.09 -15.37
C ARG A 214 -8.12 7.98 -14.84
N HIS A 215 -9.18 8.09 -15.63
CA HIS A 215 -10.41 8.81 -15.28
C HIS A 215 -11.58 7.83 -15.28
N PRO A 216 -12.47 7.84 -14.26
CA PRO A 216 -13.55 6.86 -14.15
C PRO A 216 -14.46 6.78 -15.38
N GLU A 217 -14.75 7.92 -16.01
CA GLU A 217 -15.58 8.02 -17.23
C GLU A 217 -15.04 7.22 -18.42
N ARG A 218 -13.72 6.98 -18.45
CA ARG A 218 -13.05 6.22 -19.53
C ARG A 218 -12.88 4.74 -19.21
N MET A 219 -13.33 4.29 -18.04
CA MET A 219 -13.09 2.94 -17.55
C MET A 219 -14.26 1.96 -17.82
N ASN A 220 -15.15 2.24 -18.77
CA ASN A 220 -16.32 1.40 -19.05
C ASN A 220 -15.98 -0.08 -19.27
N ASN A 221 -14.95 -0.38 -20.06
CA ASN A 221 -14.54 -1.76 -20.34
C ASN A 221 -14.02 -2.45 -19.07
N TYR A 222 -13.19 -1.76 -18.28
CA TYR A 222 -12.67 -2.30 -17.03
C TYR A 222 -13.77 -2.46 -15.96
N ALA A 223 -14.70 -1.51 -15.89
CA ALA A 223 -15.86 -1.60 -15.02
C ALA A 223 -16.73 -2.82 -15.36
N GLY A 224 -16.94 -3.10 -16.65
CA GLY A 224 -17.63 -4.31 -17.10
C GLY A 224 -16.96 -5.60 -16.61
N ILE A 225 -15.62 -5.67 -16.67
CA ILE A 225 -14.86 -6.81 -16.15
C ILE A 225 -15.01 -6.93 -14.63
N ILE A 226 -14.96 -5.82 -13.90
CA ILE A 226 -15.13 -5.82 -12.44
C ILE A 226 -16.52 -6.32 -12.06
N LEU A 227 -17.58 -5.78 -12.68
CA LEU A 227 -18.96 -6.20 -12.42
C LEU A 227 -19.19 -7.68 -12.75
N GLU A 228 -18.55 -8.20 -13.79
CA GLU A 228 -18.60 -9.63 -14.10
C GLU A 228 -17.92 -10.47 -13.02
N ARG A 229 -16.78 -10.03 -12.49
CA ARG A 229 -16.13 -10.70 -11.36
C ARG A 229 -16.98 -10.66 -10.10
N GLU A 230 -17.62 -9.52 -9.81
CA GLU A 230 -18.55 -9.43 -8.66
C GLU A 230 -19.68 -10.46 -8.77
N ARG A 231 -20.29 -10.59 -9.97
CA ARG A 231 -21.30 -11.63 -10.22
C ARG A 231 -20.77 -13.05 -9.98
N GLN A 232 -19.56 -13.34 -10.45
CA GLN A 232 -18.91 -14.65 -10.25
C GLN A 232 -18.60 -14.92 -8.76
N MET A 233 -18.40 -13.87 -7.97
CA MET A 233 -18.21 -13.94 -6.53
C MET A 233 -19.53 -14.00 -5.74
N GLY A 234 -20.68 -13.86 -6.41
CA GLY A 234 -22.01 -13.93 -5.80
C GLY A 234 -22.48 -12.62 -5.15
N TRP A 235 -22.03 -11.47 -5.69
CA TRP A 235 -22.42 -10.13 -5.23
C TRP A 235 -23.42 -9.44 -6.17
#